data_AF-A0A7J7NA93-F1
#
_entry.id   AF-A0A7J7NA93-F1
#
_cell.length_a   1.000
_cell.length_b   1.000
_cell.length_c   1.000
_cell.angle_alpha   90.00
_cell.angle_beta   90.00
_cell.angle_gamma   90.00
#
_symmetry.space_group_name_H-M   'P 1'
#
loop_
_entity.id
_entity.type
_entity.pdbx_description
1 polymer ?
#
loop_
_entity_poly.entity_id
_entity_poly.type
_entity_poly.pdbx_seq_one_letter_code
_entity_poly.pdbx_strand_id
1 'polypeptide(L)'
;MRKIAIVHGRRWASRSFVSQPLRVCIVGSGPAGFYTAEKMLKAHQGAEVDIIDRLPTPFGLVRSGVAPDHPETKIVVNQFSRVASSERCSFFGNVALGTSISLSELREMYNVVVLSYGAESDRNLGVPGEDLKGIYSAREFVWWYNGHPDCNKLEPDLTSADTAVILGQGNVALDVARILLRPMTELSKTDIANHALVSLQNSSIRKVYLVGRRGPIQAACTAKELREILGIKDLYVHIQESDLLKSAKDEATLLSSSF
;
A
#
# COMPACT_ATOMS: atom_id res chain seq x y z
N MET A 1 -8.47 11.97 87.95
CA MET A 1 -8.21 12.62 86.65
C MET A 1 -7.26 11.78 85.81
N ARG A 2 -7.78 11.02 84.83
CA ARG A 2 -7.03 10.52 83.65
C ARG A 2 -8.05 10.36 82.53
N LYS A 3 -8.02 11.26 81.53
CA LYS A 3 -8.88 11.18 80.34
C LYS A 3 -8.19 10.30 79.29
N ILE A 4 -8.86 9.25 78.87
CA ILE A 4 -8.52 8.45 77.69
C ILE A 4 -9.01 9.22 76.47
N ALA A 5 -8.10 9.57 75.55
CA ALA A 5 -8.44 10.15 74.26
C ALA A 5 -8.40 9.04 73.19
N ILE A 6 -9.57 8.69 72.65
CA ILE A 6 -9.72 7.77 71.52
C ILE A 6 -9.54 8.60 70.25
N VAL A 7 -8.39 8.47 69.59
CA VAL A 7 -8.13 9.07 68.28
C VAL A 7 -8.76 8.18 67.21
N HIS A 8 -9.88 8.64 66.63
CA HIS A 8 -10.47 8.03 65.44
C HIS A 8 -9.65 8.41 64.20
N GLY A 9 -8.70 7.56 63.84
CA GLY A 9 -8.00 7.64 62.56
C GLY A 9 -8.93 7.28 61.41
N ARG A 10 -9.51 8.28 60.73
CA ARG A 10 -10.12 8.07 59.41
C ARG A 10 -9.01 7.77 58.40
N ARG A 11 -8.81 6.50 58.07
CA ARG A 11 -8.06 6.08 56.88
C ARG A 11 -8.79 6.61 55.65
N TRP A 12 -8.24 7.64 55.03
CA TRP A 12 -8.60 7.99 53.66
C TRP A 12 -8.04 6.88 52.77
N ALA A 13 -8.92 6.00 52.31
CA ALA A 13 -8.58 5.09 51.22
C ALA A 13 -8.40 5.95 49.96
N SER A 14 -7.15 6.18 49.57
CA SER A 14 -6.84 6.66 48.24
C SER A 14 -7.32 5.58 47.26
N ARG A 15 -8.49 5.79 46.65
CA ARG A 15 -8.81 5.13 45.39
C ARG A 15 -7.75 5.59 44.40
N SER A 16 -6.76 4.76 44.15
CA SER A 16 -5.97 4.82 42.93
C SER A 16 -6.97 4.71 41.79
N PHE A 17 -7.27 5.84 41.14
CA PHE A 17 -7.84 5.80 39.81
C PHE A 17 -6.79 5.13 38.94
N VAL A 18 -6.93 3.82 38.72
CA VAL A 18 -6.30 3.21 37.55
C VAL A 18 -6.97 3.89 36.38
N SER A 19 -6.29 4.88 35.79
CA SER A 19 -6.71 5.48 34.53
C SER A 19 -6.98 4.32 33.58
N GLN A 20 -8.21 4.22 33.09
CA GLN A 20 -8.52 3.23 32.05
C GLN A 20 -7.49 3.39 30.93
N PRO A 21 -6.95 2.28 30.38
CA PRO A 21 -5.97 2.35 29.31
C PRO A 21 -6.56 3.13 28.13
N LEU A 22 -5.72 3.91 27.45
CA LEU A 22 -6.14 4.65 26.26
C LEU A 22 -6.36 3.63 25.14
N ARG A 23 -7.61 3.33 24.80
CA ARG A 23 -7.96 2.38 23.75
C ARG A 23 -8.04 3.08 22.40
N VAL A 24 -7.19 2.66 21.46
CA VAL A 24 -7.09 3.21 20.12
C VAL A 24 -7.45 2.13 19.11
N CYS A 25 -8.45 2.38 18.28
CA CYS A 25 -8.74 1.55 17.11
C CYS A 25 -8.14 2.18 15.86
N ILE A 26 -7.44 1.38 15.06
CA ILE A 26 -6.85 1.78 13.79
C ILE A 26 -7.53 0.95 12.68
N VAL A 27 -8.17 1.63 11.74
CA VAL A 27 -8.87 1.01 10.62
C VAL A 27 -7.95 0.98 9.40
N GLY A 28 -7.48 -0.20 9.05
CA GLY A 28 -6.55 -0.46 7.96
C GLY A 28 -5.13 -0.75 8.46
N SER A 29 -4.60 -1.90 8.05
CA SER A 29 -3.31 -2.45 8.48
C SER A 29 -2.17 -2.18 7.49
N GLY A 30 -2.30 -1.15 6.65
CA GLY A 30 -1.21 -0.68 5.81
C GLY A 30 -0.13 0.09 6.59
N PRO A 31 0.87 0.67 5.90
CA PRO A 31 1.92 1.46 6.53
C PRO A 31 1.41 2.57 7.45
N ALA A 32 0.39 3.32 7.02
CA ALA A 32 -0.19 4.39 7.81
C ALA A 32 -0.74 3.87 9.16
N GLY A 33 -1.41 2.72 9.16
CA GLY A 33 -1.93 2.09 10.36
C GLY A 33 -0.82 1.62 11.30
N PHE A 34 0.16 0.88 10.78
CA PHE A 34 1.26 0.38 11.60
C PHE A 34 2.20 1.47 12.13
N TYR A 35 2.48 2.52 11.35
CA TYR A 35 3.25 3.65 11.87
C TYR A 35 2.47 4.41 12.94
N THR A 36 1.15 4.54 12.79
CA THR A 36 0.30 5.12 13.84
C THR A 36 0.35 4.27 15.11
N ALA A 37 0.17 2.94 14.99
CA ALA A 37 0.25 2.02 16.12
C ALA A 37 1.60 2.12 16.84
N GLU A 38 2.70 2.10 16.09
CA GLU A 38 4.04 2.22 16.66
C GLU A 38 4.22 3.53 17.44
N LYS A 39 3.79 4.66 16.86
CA LYS A 39 3.89 5.97 17.51
C LYS A 39 3.03 6.04 18.77
N MET A 40 1.81 5.50 18.74
CA MET A 40 0.93 5.45 19.90
C MET A 40 1.55 4.61 21.04
N LEU A 41 2.04 3.41 20.72
CA LEU A 41 2.64 2.51 21.72
C LEU A 41 3.91 3.09 22.34
N LYS A 42 4.69 3.87 21.59
CA LYS A 42 5.90 4.56 22.08
C LYS A 42 5.57 5.80 22.91
N ALA A 43 4.58 6.59 22.50
CA ALA A 43 4.23 7.85 23.16
C ALA A 43 3.42 7.64 24.45
N HIS A 44 2.61 6.58 24.51
CA HIS A 44 1.68 6.33 25.62
C HIS A 44 1.86 4.92 26.19
N GLN A 45 2.47 4.83 27.39
CA GLN A 45 2.76 3.55 28.05
C GLN A 45 1.50 2.74 28.42
N GLY A 46 0.37 3.41 28.67
CA GLY A 46 -0.93 2.78 28.96
C GLY A 46 -1.87 2.70 27.76
N ALA A 47 -1.40 2.96 26.52
CA ALA A 47 -2.24 2.80 25.34
C ALA A 47 -2.31 1.33 24.91
N GLU A 48 -3.50 0.89 24.54
CA GLU A 48 -3.81 -0.38 23.90
C GLU A 48 -4.31 -0.08 22.48
N VAL A 49 -3.77 -0.78 21.49
CA VAL A 49 -4.03 -0.53 20.08
C VAL A 49 -4.64 -1.77 19.43
N ASP A 50 -5.82 -1.60 18.85
CA ASP A 50 -6.43 -2.62 18.01
C ASP A 50 -6.38 -2.18 16.55
N ILE A 51 -5.77 -3.00 15.69
CA ILE A 51 -5.74 -2.78 14.25
C ILE A 51 -6.78 -3.70 13.62
N ILE A 52 -7.78 -3.12 12.96
CA ILE A 52 -8.77 -3.87 12.19
C ILE A 52 -8.49 -3.74 10.70
N ASP A 53 -8.73 -4.80 9.93
CA ASP A 53 -8.59 -4.78 8.47
C ASP A 53 -9.65 -5.66 7.81
N ARG A 54 -10.14 -5.24 6.64
CA ARG A 54 -11.11 -6.03 5.87
C ARG A 54 -10.51 -7.33 5.34
N LEU A 55 -9.19 -7.35 5.11
CA LEU A 55 -8.49 -8.53 4.61
C LEU A 55 -8.02 -9.40 5.78
N PRO A 56 -7.84 -10.73 5.55
CA PRO A 56 -7.30 -11.62 6.57
C PRO A 56 -5.80 -11.40 6.81
N THR A 57 -5.10 -10.82 5.83
CA THR A 57 -3.65 -10.61 5.87
C THR A 57 -3.30 -9.13 6.05
N PRO A 58 -2.39 -8.78 6.97
CA PRO A 58 -2.01 -7.39 7.20
C PRO A 58 -1.06 -6.83 6.13
N PHE A 59 -0.62 -5.58 6.36
CA PHE A 59 0.43 -4.84 5.63
C PHE A 59 -0.02 -4.08 4.38
N GLY A 60 -1.28 -4.23 3.97
CA GLY A 60 -1.88 -3.51 2.86
C GLY A 60 -1.01 -3.55 1.60
N LEU A 61 -0.79 -2.39 0.97
CA LEU A 61 -0.02 -2.28 -0.27
C LEU A 61 1.46 -2.67 -0.16
N VAL A 62 2.03 -2.83 1.04
CA VAL A 62 3.38 -3.44 1.14
C VAL A 62 3.35 -4.90 0.67
N ARG A 63 2.24 -5.60 0.95
CA ARG A 63 2.02 -6.97 0.49
C ARG A 63 1.42 -7.00 -0.91
N SER A 64 0.38 -6.20 -1.16
CA SER A 64 -0.45 -6.31 -2.37
C SER A 64 -0.18 -5.27 -3.46
N GLY A 65 0.66 -4.27 -3.19
CA GLY A 65 0.98 -3.19 -4.11
C GLY A 65 2.43 -3.24 -4.61
N VAL A 66 3.39 -3.22 -3.68
CA VAL A 66 4.82 -3.28 -3.97
C VAL A 66 5.10 -4.48 -4.87
N ALA A 67 5.74 -4.22 -6.00
CA ALA A 67 6.00 -5.23 -7.00
C ALA A 67 6.85 -6.38 -6.43
N PRO A 68 6.65 -7.62 -6.91
CA PRO A 68 7.34 -8.80 -6.39
C PRO A 68 8.86 -8.77 -6.64
N ASP A 69 9.30 -7.97 -7.61
CA ASP A 69 10.70 -7.69 -7.87
C ASP A 69 11.31 -6.57 -7.00
N HIS A 70 10.55 -6.03 -6.04
CA HIS A 70 11.00 -5.03 -5.05
C HIS A 70 11.01 -5.59 -3.61
N PRO A 71 11.66 -6.73 -3.34
CA PRO A 71 11.66 -7.33 -2.00
C PRO A 71 12.27 -6.42 -0.93
N GLU A 72 13.19 -5.53 -1.30
CA GLU A 72 13.83 -4.58 -0.39
C GLU A 72 12.83 -3.56 0.18
N THR A 73 11.82 -3.19 -0.59
CA THR A 73 10.75 -2.29 -0.13
C THR A 73 9.80 -3.00 0.83
N LYS A 74 9.67 -4.33 0.71
CA LYS A 74 8.85 -5.17 1.60
C LYS A 74 9.47 -5.42 2.98
N ILE A 75 10.76 -5.10 3.19
CA ILE A 75 11.48 -5.30 4.46
C ILE A 75 10.83 -4.55 5.64
N VAL A 76 10.10 -3.47 5.39
CA VAL A 76 9.36 -2.71 6.42
C VAL A 76 8.36 -3.60 7.19
N VAL A 77 7.92 -4.71 6.62
CA VAL A 77 7.10 -5.72 7.31
C VAL A 77 7.76 -6.21 8.61
N ASN A 78 9.09 -6.28 8.68
CA ASN A 78 9.79 -6.67 9.92
C ASN A 78 9.56 -5.65 11.07
N GLN A 79 9.43 -4.37 10.75
CA GLN A 79 9.06 -3.35 11.73
C GLN A 79 7.60 -3.53 12.16
N PHE A 80 6.70 -3.74 11.21
CA PHE A 80 5.26 -3.92 11.49
C PHE A 80 4.97 -5.18 12.28
N SER A 81 5.65 -6.29 11.99
CA SER A 81 5.56 -7.52 12.78
C SER A 81 6.00 -7.33 14.23
N ARG A 82 7.04 -6.51 14.49
CA ARG A 82 7.43 -6.17 15.87
C ARG A 82 6.36 -5.37 16.60
N VAL A 83 5.68 -4.46 15.90
CA VAL A 83 4.54 -3.71 16.46
C VAL A 83 3.38 -4.64 16.78
N ALA A 84 3.00 -5.51 15.84
CA ALA A 84 1.95 -6.50 16.01
C ALA A 84 2.25 -7.54 17.12
N SER A 85 3.53 -7.75 17.45
CA SER A 85 3.93 -8.67 18.53
C SER A 85 3.89 -8.04 19.92
N SER A 86 3.56 -6.76 20.03
CA SER A 86 3.40 -6.11 21.34
C SER A 86 2.17 -6.66 22.07
N GLU A 87 2.28 -6.95 23.36
CA GLU A 87 1.14 -7.35 24.21
C GLU A 87 0.02 -6.30 24.26
N ARG A 88 0.32 -5.05 23.87
CA ARG A 88 -0.62 -3.93 23.81
C ARG A 88 -1.15 -3.68 22.39
N CYS A 89 -0.86 -4.58 21.45
CA CYS A 89 -1.32 -4.49 20.06
C CYS A 89 -2.06 -5.77 19.66
N SER A 90 -3.30 -5.64 19.21
CA SER A 90 -4.08 -6.75 18.65
C SER A 90 -4.38 -6.49 17.17
N PHE A 91 -4.46 -7.56 16.38
CA PHE A 91 -4.87 -7.50 14.98
C PHE A 91 -6.13 -8.32 14.74
N PHE A 92 -7.11 -7.72 14.08
CA PHE A 92 -8.37 -8.35 13.70
C PHE A 92 -8.59 -8.20 12.19
N GLY A 93 -8.19 -9.22 11.43
CA GLY A 93 -8.49 -9.32 10.00
C GLY A 93 -9.93 -9.77 9.74
N ASN A 94 -10.38 -9.65 8.49
CA ASN A 94 -11.77 -9.92 8.06
C ASN A 94 -12.83 -9.04 8.76
N VAL A 95 -12.45 -7.85 9.23
CA VAL A 95 -13.35 -6.87 9.86
C VAL A 95 -13.39 -5.62 9.00
N ALA A 96 -14.47 -5.49 8.21
CA ALA A 96 -14.66 -4.36 7.31
C ALA A 96 -15.48 -3.25 7.98
N LEU A 97 -14.92 -2.04 8.03
CA LEU A 97 -15.67 -0.84 8.43
C LEU A 97 -16.83 -0.59 7.45
N GLY A 98 -18.03 -0.34 7.99
CA GLY A 98 -19.26 -0.11 7.23
C GLY A 98 -20.06 -1.39 6.94
N THR A 99 -19.46 -2.57 7.07
CA THR A 99 -20.14 -3.85 6.84
C THR A 99 -20.13 -4.74 8.08
N SER A 100 -18.95 -5.04 8.62
CA SER A 100 -18.79 -5.86 9.83
C SER A 100 -19.02 -5.03 11.10
N ILE A 101 -18.68 -3.74 11.06
CA ILE A 101 -18.80 -2.81 12.17
C ILE A 101 -18.94 -1.37 11.65
N SER A 102 -19.79 -0.57 12.30
CA SER A 102 -19.98 0.84 11.96
C SER A 102 -18.96 1.76 12.65
N LEU A 103 -18.76 2.95 12.08
CA LEU A 103 -17.92 3.97 12.71
C LEU A 103 -18.50 4.46 14.05
N SER A 104 -19.83 4.49 14.20
CA SER A 104 -20.49 4.83 15.46
C SER A 104 -20.15 3.83 16.57
N GLU A 105 -20.25 2.52 16.28
CA GLU A 105 -19.90 1.47 17.25
C GLU A 105 -18.43 1.57 17.68
N LEU A 106 -17.51 1.80 16.73
CA LEU A 106 -16.10 2.01 17.06
C LEU A 106 -15.89 3.23 17.98
N ARG A 107 -16.62 4.32 17.75
CA ARG A 107 -16.51 5.54 18.57
C ARG A 107 -17.11 5.38 19.97
N GLU A 108 -18.01 4.43 20.16
CA GLU A 108 -18.55 4.07 21.48
C GLU A 108 -17.60 3.15 22.26
N MET A 109 -16.87 2.26 21.55
CA MET A 109 -15.96 1.31 22.18
C MET A 109 -14.57 1.87 22.46
N TYR A 110 -14.05 2.76 21.60
CA TYR A 110 -12.67 3.25 21.66
C TYR A 110 -12.59 4.74 22.01
N ASN A 111 -11.51 5.14 22.67
CA ASN A 111 -11.26 6.55 22.97
C ASN A 111 -10.85 7.32 21.71
N VAL A 112 -10.12 6.64 20.80
CA VAL A 112 -9.63 7.20 19.54
C VAL A 112 -9.87 6.19 18.43
N VAL A 113 -10.36 6.66 17.29
CA VAL A 113 -10.47 5.89 16.04
C VAL A 113 -9.65 6.59 14.97
N VAL A 114 -8.71 5.87 14.37
CA VAL A 114 -7.87 6.38 13.27
C VAL A 114 -8.25 5.68 11.98
N LEU A 115 -8.61 6.46 10.96
CA LEU A 115 -8.90 5.95 9.62
C LEU A 115 -7.63 5.95 8.78
N SER A 116 -7.13 4.76 8.46
CA SER A 116 -5.89 4.54 7.70
C SER A 116 -6.06 3.47 6.61
N TYR A 117 -7.27 3.37 6.04
CA TYR A 117 -7.65 2.34 5.06
C TYR A 117 -7.17 2.61 3.62
N GLY A 118 -6.41 3.68 3.40
CA GLY A 118 -5.83 3.99 2.10
C GLY A 118 -6.87 4.42 1.05
N ALA A 119 -6.55 4.21 -0.23
CA ALA A 119 -7.41 4.51 -1.36
C ALA A 119 -7.53 3.27 -2.26
N GLU A 120 -8.70 2.64 -2.28
CA GLU A 120 -8.95 1.41 -3.02
C GLU A 120 -9.60 1.63 -4.39
N SER A 121 -10.13 2.83 -4.63
CA SER A 121 -10.82 3.18 -5.89
C SER A 121 -9.84 3.56 -7.00
N ASP A 122 -10.13 3.11 -8.21
CA ASP A 122 -9.44 3.56 -9.42
C ASP A 122 -9.99 4.89 -9.94
N ARG A 123 -9.20 5.51 -10.83
CA ARG A 123 -9.65 6.64 -11.64
C ARG A 123 -10.05 6.12 -13.01
N ASN A 124 -11.32 6.29 -13.35
CA ASN A 124 -11.82 6.00 -14.69
C ASN A 124 -11.23 7.00 -15.69
N LEU A 125 -11.06 6.57 -16.94
CA LEU A 125 -10.57 7.43 -18.01
C LEU A 125 -11.70 8.32 -18.54
N GLY A 126 -12.95 7.85 -18.46
CA GLY A 126 -14.12 8.57 -18.96
C GLY A 126 -14.13 8.65 -20.48
N VAL A 127 -13.62 7.63 -21.16
CA VAL A 127 -13.48 7.59 -22.62
C VAL A 127 -14.29 6.45 -23.24
N PRO A 128 -14.79 6.60 -24.48
CA PRO A 128 -15.52 5.54 -25.16
C PRO A 128 -14.70 4.25 -25.24
N GLY A 129 -15.33 3.14 -24.84
CA GLY A 129 -14.73 1.81 -24.89
C GLY A 129 -13.89 1.43 -23.68
N GLU A 130 -13.83 2.22 -22.60
CA GLU A 130 -13.05 1.89 -21.39
C GLU A 130 -13.48 0.59 -20.68
N ASP A 131 -14.69 0.09 -20.95
CA ASP A 131 -15.22 -1.17 -20.42
C ASP A 131 -14.98 -2.40 -21.33
N LEU A 132 -14.25 -2.24 -22.44
CA LEU A 132 -13.95 -3.36 -23.35
C LEU A 132 -13.02 -4.38 -22.69
N LYS A 133 -13.19 -5.66 -23.06
CA LYS A 133 -12.27 -6.73 -22.63
C LYS A 133 -10.83 -6.39 -23.05
N GLY A 134 -9.89 -6.56 -22.13
CA GLY A 134 -8.48 -6.23 -22.34
C GLY A 134 -8.08 -4.87 -21.76
N ILE A 135 -9.04 -4.10 -21.25
CA ILE A 135 -8.80 -2.87 -20.51
C ILE A 135 -8.89 -3.17 -19.02
N TYR A 136 -7.85 -2.80 -18.28
CA TYR A 136 -7.71 -3.03 -16.85
C TYR A 136 -7.11 -1.79 -16.22
N SER A 137 -7.50 -1.47 -14.98
CA SER A 137 -6.71 -0.54 -14.19
C SER A 137 -5.34 -1.16 -13.87
N ALA A 138 -4.32 -0.31 -13.75
CA ALA A 138 -3.00 -0.77 -13.32
C ALA A 138 -3.07 -1.42 -11.92
N ARG A 139 -3.95 -0.91 -11.04
CA ARG A 139 -4.16 -1.46 -9.70
C ARG A 139 -4.70 -2.89 -9.75
N GLU A 140 -5.71 -3.17 -10.57
CA GLU A 140 -6.25 -4.54 -10.73
C GLU A 140 -5.17 -5.50 -11.22
N PHE A 141 -4.36 -5.09 -12.21
CA PHE A 141 -3.25 -5.90 -12.71
C PHE A 141 -2.19 -6.14 -11.64
N VAL A 142 -1.86 -5.11 -10.85
CA VAL A 142 -0.93 -5.20 -9.70
C VAL A 142 -1.46 -6.16 -8.64
N TRP A 143 -2.72 -6.00 -8.27
CA TRP A 143 -3.40 -6.86 -7.31
C TRP A 143 -3.48 -8.30 -7.79
N TRP A 144 -3.73 -8.51 -9.08
CA TRP A 144 -3.71 -9.83 -9.70
C TRP A 144 -2.35 -10.51 -9.57
N TYR A 145 -1.25 -9.84 -9.95
CA TYR A 145 0.08 -10.47 -9.85
C TYR A 145 0.58 -10.60 -8.42
N ASN A 146 0.12 -9.76 -7.48
CA ASN A 146 0.45 -9.87 -6.06
C ASN A 146 -0.51 -10.79 -5.27
N GLY A 147 -1.49 -11.42 -5.93
CA GLY A 147 -2.40 -12.37 -5.29
C GLY A 147 -3.39 -11.74 -4.31
N HIS A 148 -3.81 -10.51 -4.55
CA HIS A 148 -4.86 -9.85 -3.78
C HIS A 148 -6.20 -10.58 -3.99
N PRO A 149 -6.97 -10.89 -2.92
CA PRO A 149 -8.23 -11.65 -3.03
C PRO A 149 -9.24 -11.06 -4.01
N ASP A 150 -9.39 -9.74 -4.03
CA ASP A 150 -10.36 -9.06 -4.91
C ASP A 150 -10.03 -9.17 -6.41
N CYS A 151 -8.80 -9.53 -6.79
CA CYS A 151 -8.37 -9.66 -8.19
C CYS A 151 -7.81 -11.05 -8.50
N ASN A 152 -8.02 -12.05 -7.64
CA ASN A 152 -7.53 -13.42 -7.88
C ASN A 152 -8.25 -14.14 -9.03
N LYS A 153 -9.43 -13.66 -9.42
CA LYS A 153 -10.22 -14.12 -10.57
C LYS A 153 -10.00 -13.29 -11.83
N LEU A 154 -9.11 -12.29 -11.79
CA LEU A 154 -8.79 -11.53 -12.98
C LEU A 154 -8.05 -12.45 -13.97
N GLU A 155 -8.52 -12.47 -15.21
CA GLU A 155 -7.93 -13.26 -16.30
C GLU A 155 -7.48 -12.32 -17.42
N PRO A 156 -6.35 -11.60 -17.24
CA PRO A 156 -5.83 -10.74 -18.28
C PRO A 156 -5.42 -11.59 -19.49
N ASP A 157 -5.91 -11.20 -20.67
CA ASP A 157 -5.49 -11.85 -21.92
C ASP A 157 -4.11 -11.34 -22.33
N LEU A 158 -3.10 -12.16 -22.07
CA LEU A 158 -1.70 -11.88 -22.41
C LEU A 158 -1.24 -12.64 -23.66
N THR A 159 -2.15 -13.32 -24.36
CA THR A 159 -1.82 -14.25 -25.47
C THR A 159 -2.31 -13.75 -26.83
N SER A 160 -3.39 -12.99 -26.87
CA SER A 160 -3.99 -12.51 -28.13
C SER A 160 -3.23 -11.34 -28.78
N ALA A 161 -2.26 -10.75 -28.09
CA ALA A 161 -1.48 -9.61 -28.58
C ALA A 161 -0.01 -9.71 -28.14
N ASP A 162 0.87 -9.01 -28.86
CA ASP A 162 2.29 -8.87 -28.52
C ASP A 162 2.62 -7.51 -27.86
N THR A 163 1.62 -6.65 -27.75
CA THR A 163 1.79 -5.25 -27.35
C THR A 163 0.78 -4.90 -26.26
N ALA A 164 1.28 -4.32 -25.17
CA ALA A 164 0.46 -3.69 -24.14
C ALA A 164 0.67 -2.17 -24.15
N VAL A 165 -0.38 -1.42 -23.79
CA VAL A 165 -0.33 0.05 -23.68
C VAL A 165 -0.72 0.42 -22.26
N ILE A 166 0.13 1.19 -21.59
CA ILE A 166 -0.11 1.68 -20.23
C ILE A 166 -0.27 3.20 -20.30
N LEU A 167 -1.41 3.69 -19.85
CA LEU A 167 -1.70 5.12 -19.79
C LEU A 167 -1.21 5.68 -18.45
N GLY A 168 -0.06 6.35 -18.48
CA GLY A 168 0.59 6.91 -17.30
C GLY A 168 2.11 6.72 -17.34
N GLN A 169 2.81 7.64 -16.68
CA GLN A 169 4.27 7.66 -16.55
C GLN A 169 4.67 7.84 -15.08
N GLY A 170 4.05 7.04 -14.19
CA GLY A 170 4.38 6.95 -12.77
C GLY A 170 5.08 5.64 -12.43
N ASN A 171 5.49 5.46 -11.18
CA ASN A 171 6.15 4.22 -10.74
C ASN A 171 5.29 2.98 -11.01
N VAL A 172 3.99 3.00 -10.70
CA VAL A 172 3.09 1.86 -10.96
C VAL A 172 3.05 1.47 -12.45
N ALA A 173 3.16 2.45 -13.37
CA ALA A 173 3.23 2.15 -14.80
C ALA A 173 4.53 1.42 -15.16
N LEU A 174 5.64 1.78 -14.52
CA LEU A 174 6.91 1.07 -14.64
C LEU A 174 6.82 -0.33 -14.02
N ASP A 175 6.20 -0.48 -12.85
CA ASP A 175 6.00 -1.78 -12.21
C ASP A 175 5.28 -2.76 -13.16
N VAL A 176 4.15 -2.35 -13.73
CA VAL A 176 3.39 -3.16 -14.69
C VAL A 176 4.24 -3.48 -15.93
N ALA A 177 4.96 -2.50 -16.49
CA ALA A 177 5.84 -2.72 -17.64
C ALA A 177 6.96 -3.72 -17.32
N ARG A 178 7.57 -3.62 -16.14
CA ARG A 178 8.63 -4.55 -15.70
C ARG A 178 8.07 -5.95 -15.52
N ILE A 179 6.91 -6.13 -14.89
CA ILE A 179 6.30 -7.46 -14.72
C ILE A 179 5.94 -8.09 -16.07
N LEU A 180 5.46 -7.31 -17.04
CA LEU A 180 5.14 -7.81 -18.38
C LEU A 180 6.37 -8.24 -19.20
N LEU A 181 7.53 -7.60 -18.97
CA LEU A 181 8.71 -7.74 -19.83
C LEU A 181 9.92 -8.42 -19.16
N ARG A 182 9.88 -8.66 -17.85
CA ARG A 182 11.01 -9.25 -17.12
C ARG A 182 11.17 -10.74 -17.44
N PRO A 183 12.39 -11.25 -17.61
CA PRO A 183 12.62 -12.67 -17.85
C PRO A 183 12.03 -13.58 -16.76
N MET A 184 11.42 -14.68 -17.20
CA MET A 184 10.80 -15.66 -16.30
C MET A 184 11.79 -16.30 -15.31
N THR A 185 13.08 -16.40 -15.68
CA THR A 185 14.16 -16.89 -14.82
C THR A 185 14.42 -16.00 -13.60
N GLU A 186 13.97 -14.75 -13.63
CA GLU A 186 14.03 -13.81 -12.52
C GLU A 186 12.70 -13.77 -11.77
N LEU A 187 11.57 -13.61 -12.48
CA LEU A 187 10.24 -13.52 -11.86
C LEU A 187 9.88 -14.77 -11.05
N SER A 188 10.26 -15.96 -11.51
CA SER A 188 10.01 -17.23 -10.80
C SER A 188 10.69 -17.35 -9.43
N LYS A 189 11.62 -16.45 -9.09
CA LYS A 189 12.32 -16.39 -7.80
C LYS A 189 11.71 -15.37 -6.83
N THR A 190 10.67 -14.67 -7.26
CA THR A 190 9.98 -13.63 -6.48
C THR A 190 8.77 -14.19 -5.73
N ASP A 191 8.05 -13.35 -4.98
CA ASP A 191 6.79 -13.70 -4.32
C ASP A 191 5.55 -13.47 -5.19
N ILE A 192 5.72 -13.32 -6.51
CA ILE A 192 4.61 -13.20 -7.45
C ILE A 192 3.63 -14.37 -7.33
N ALA A 193 2.33 -14.09 -7.48
CA ALA A 193 1.30 -15.11 -7.37
C ALA A 193 1.45 -16.17 -8.47
N ASN A 194 1.31 -17.45 -8.10
CA ASN A 194 1.57 -18.57 -9.00
C ASN A 194 0.67 -18.55 -10.24
N HIS A 195 -0.61 -18.16 -10.11
CA HIS A 195 -1.52 -18.05 -11.26
C HIS A 195 -1.02 -16.99 -12.25
N ALA A 196 -0.51 -15.86 -11.75
CA ALA A 196 0.03 -14.79 -12.59
C ALA A 196 1.35 -15.21 -13.26
N LEU A 197 2.22 -15.92 -12.54
CA LEU A 197 3.46 -16.48 -13.11
C LEU A 197 3.17 -17.43 -14.28
N VAL A 198 2.17 -18.31 -14.13
CA VAL A 198 1.74 -19.24 -15.19
C VAL A 198 1.17 -18.48 -16.40
N SER A 199 0.35 -17.45 -16.18
CA SER A 199 -0.15 -16.61 -17.27
C SER A 199 0.99 -15.85 -17.98
N LEU A 200 1.94 -15.29 -17.24
CA LEU A 200 3.08 -14.56 -17.78
C LEU A 200 4.04 -15.47 -18.55
N GLN A 201 4.21 -16.73 -18.13
CA GLN A 201 5.02 -17.71 -18.85
C GLN A 201 4.51 -17.96 -20.28
N ASN A 202 3.19 -17.89 -20.47
CA ASN A 202 2.54 -18.07 -21.78
C ASN A 202 2.31 -16.75 -22.52
N SER A 203 2.74 -15.63 -21.94
CA SER A 203 2.52 -14.29 -22.50
C SER A 203 3.22 -14.12 -23.86
N SER A 204 2.48 -13.56 -24.82
CA SER A 204 3.00 -13.12 -26.11
C SER A 204 3.46 -11.67 -26.10
N ILE A 205 3.28 -10.94 -25.00
CA ILE A 205 3.69 -9.54 -24.87
C ILE A 205 5.21 -9.40 -24.99
N ARG A 206 5.66 -8.62 -25.98
CA ARG A 206 7.08 -8.27 -26.22
C ARG A 206 7.30 -6.76 -26.25
N LYS A 207 6.22 -5.97 -26.32
CA LYS A 207 6.28 -4.52 -26.41
C LYS A 207 5.33 -3.88 -25.41
N VAL A 208 5.80 -2.87 -24.69
CA VAL A 208 4.97 -2.04 -23.80
C VAL A 208 5.16 -0.58 -24.17
N TYR A 209 4.06 0.13 -24.41
CA TYR A 209 4.06 1.58 -24.57
C TYR A 209 3.67 2.25 -23.26
N LEU A 210 4.47 3.21 -22.79
CA LEU A 210 4.15 4.08 -21.66
C LEU A 210 3.71 5.44 -22.18
N VAL A 211 2.39 5.68 -22.17
CA VAL A 211 1.80 6.87 -22.78
C VAL A 211 1.54 7.93 -21.70
N GLY A 212 2.27 9.03 -21.78
CA GLY A 212 2.05 10.22 -20.94
C GLY A 212 1.18 11.24 -21.66
N ARG A 213 0.29 11.91 -20.91
CA ARG A 213 -0.45 13.09 -21.41
C ARG A 213 0.38 14.39 -21.40
N ARG A 214 1.60 14.36 -20.85
CA ARG A 214 2.54 15.49 -20.70
C ARG A 214 3.95 15.01 -21.05
N GLY A 215 4.90 15.94 -21.13
CA GLY A 215 6.28 15.64 -21.47
C GLY A 215 7.10 15.02 -20.32
N PRO A 216 8.36 14.63 -20.59
CA PRO A 216 9.22 13.92 -19.64
C PRO A 216 9.48 14.68 -18.33
N ILE A 217 9.47 16.01 -18.36
CA ILE A 217 9.70 16.86 -17.17
C ILE A 217 8.54 16.76 -16.18
N GLN A 218 7.35 16.35 -16.63
CA GLN A 218 6.18 16.13 -15.76
C GLN A 218 5.90 14.64 -15.47
N ALA A 219 6.81 13.75 -15.87
CA ALA A 219 6.71 12.33 -15.52
C ALA A 219 6.76 12.17 -14.00
N ALA A 220 5.92 11.28 -13.48
CA ALA A 220 5.80 11.03 -12.04
C ALA A 220 6.67 9.85 -11.57
N CYS A 221 7.35 9.17 -12.50
CA CYS A 221 8.29 8.11 -12.15
C CYS A 221 9.55 8.69 -11.51
N THR A 222 10.09 7.96 -10.54
CA THR A 222 11.34 8.35 -9.89
C THR A 222 12.55 7.86 -10.69
N ALA A 223 13.70 8.51 -10.49
CA ALA A 223 14.94 8.11 -11.13
C ALA A 223 15.40 6.69 -10.76
N LYS A 224 15.06 6.19 -9.56
CA LYS A 224 15.34 4.79 -9.16
C LYS A 224 14.61 3.82 -10.08
N GLU A 225 13.29 3.94 -10.15
CA GLU A 225 12.43 3.04 -10.93
C GLU A 225 12.75 3.10 -12.43
N LEU A 226 13.09 4.29 -12.95
CA LEU A 226 13.52 4.45 -14.34
C LEU A 226 14.87 3.77 -14.62
N ARG A 227 15.82 3.85 -13.69
CA ARG A 227 17.11 3.13 -13.85
C ARG A 227 16.94 1.62 -13.80
N GLU A 228 16.02 1.13 -12.99
CA GLU A 228 15.77 -0.31 -12.87
C GLU A 228 15.19 -0.89 -14.16
N ILE A 229 14.27 -0.20 -14.85
CA ILE A 229 13.76 -0.68 -16.13
C ILE A 229 14.86 -0.66 -17.22
N LEU A 230 15.73 0.36 -17.21
CA LEU A 230 16.90 0.44 -18.11
C LEU A 230 17.94 -0.65 -17.84
N GLY A 231 17.95 -1.24 -16.64
CA GLY A 231 18.86 -2.31 -16.24
C GLY A 231 18.36 -3.73 -16.55
N ILE A 232 17.14 -3.90 -17.08
CA ILE A 232 16.62 -5.23 -17.42
C ILE A 232 17.38 -5.79 -18.61
N LYS A 233 17.89 -7.01 -18.45
CA LYS A 233 18.63 -7.71 -19.51
C LYS A 233 17.73 -7.97 -20.72
N ASP A 234 18.28 -7.78 -21.91
CA ASP A 234 17.61 -8.03 -23.20
C ASP A 234 16.34 -7.18 -23.43
N LEU A 235 16.15 -6.10 -22.66
CA LEU A 235 15.10 -5.10 -22.85
C LEU A 235 15.66 -3.85 -23.54
N TYR A 236 15.04 -3.47 -24.66
CA TYR A 236 15.38 -2.24 -25.38
C TYR A 236 14.38 -1.15 -25.03
N VAL A 237 14.84 -0.11 -24.34
CA VAL A 237 14.03 1.09 -24.05
C VAL A 237 14.22 2.10 -25.17
N HIS A 238 13.13 2.44 -25.85
CA HIS A 238 13.11 3.43 -26.91
C HIS A 238 12.39 4.70 -26.44
N ILE A 239 13.10 5.83 -26.51
CA ILE A 239 12.56 7.17 -26.27
C ILE A 239 12.94 8.00 -27.49
N GLN A 240 11.98 8.65 -28.13
CA GLN A 240 12.28 9.48 -29.29
C GLN A 240 13.00 10.75 -28.83
N GLU A 241 14.05 11.15 -29.55
CA GLU A 241 14.82 12.35 -29.22
C GLU A 241 13.94 13.61 -29.27
N SER A 242 12.97 13.65 -30.18
CA SER A 242 11.97 14.73 -30.28
C SER A 242 11.14 14.89 -29.00
N ASP A 243 10.89 13.81 -28.27
CA ASP A 243 10.10 13.84 -27.02
C ASP A 243 10.90 14.43 -25.84
N LEU A 244 12.23 14.51 -25.97
CA LEU A 244 13.14 15.09 -24.97
C LEU A 244 13.36 16.59 -25.13
N LEU A 245 12.86 17.18 -26.22
CA LEU A 245 12.96 18.61 -26.46
C LEU A 245 12.18 19.38 -25.41
N LYS A 246 12.87 20.29 -24.71
CA LYS A 246 12.27 21.11 -23.65
C LYS A 246 11.57 22.31 -24.27
N SER A 247 10.34 22.57 -23.85
CA SER A 247 9.69 23.85 -24.07
C SER A 247 10.13 24.87 -23.01
N ALA A 248 9.94 26.16 -23.28
CA ALA A 248 10.19 27.22 -22.28
C ALA A 248 9.41 27.01 -20.97
N LYS A 249 8.23 26.37 -21.03
CA LYS A 249 7.46 26.02 -19.82
C LYS A 249 8.13 24.92 -19.00
N ASP A 250 8.82 24.00 -19.67
CA ASP A 250 9.50 22.91 -18.98
C ASP A 250 10.76 23.41 -18.27
N GLU A 251 11.49 24.35 -18.88
CA GLU A 251 12.63 25.01 -18.25
C GLU A 251 12.22 25.77 -16.98
N ALA A 252 11.12 26.53 -17.03
CA ALA A 252 10.57 27.20 -15.85
C ALA A 252 10.17 26.21 -14.74
N THR A 253 9.61 25.05 -15.11
CA THR A 253 9.24 24.00 -14.16
C THR A 253 10.46 23.42 -13.44
N LEU A 254 11.54 23.13 -14.17
CA LEU A 254 12.79 22.62 -13.61
C LEU A 254 13.43 23.61 -12.61
N LEU A 255 13.42 24.90 -12.96
CA LEU A 255 13.93 25.96 -12.08
C LEU A 255 13.13 26.06 -10.76
N SER A 256 11.81 25.87 -10.83
CA SER A 256 10.94 25.89 -9.65
C SER A 256 11.00 24.64 -8.77
N SER A 257 11.46 23.50 -9.32
CA SER A 257 11.54 22.21 -8.63
C SER A 257 12.86 21.99 -7.89
N SER A 258 13.77 22.96 -7.93
CA SER A 258 15.13 22.89 -7.37
C SER A 258 15.27 23.52 -5.97
N PHE A 259 14.19 23.59 -5.19
CA PHE A 259 14.17 24.12 -3.83
C PHE A 259 13.79 23.08 -2.79
#